data_AF-A0A9P9QEH0-F1
#
_entry.id   AF-A0A9P9QEH0-F1
#
_cell.length_a   1.000
_cell.length_b   1.000
_cell.length_c   1.000
_cell.angle_alpha   90.00
_cell.angle_beta   90.00
_cell.angle_gamma   90.00
#
_symmetry.space_group_name_H-M   'P 1'
#
loop_
_entity.id
_entity.type
_entity.pdbx_description
1 polymer ?
#
loop_
_entity_poly.entity_id
_entity_poly.type
_entity_poly.pdbx_seq_one_letter_code
_entity_poly.pdbx_strand_id
1 'polypeptide(L)'
;MSGIAANPIHSQSFAETALTYPAASNNTHISKSVPDNTLIKPLANGLAVDVPVSVPSAAAIAPRPIPSLLRYVDNELMQSASKHNRPADPRAICTICYYLWDTPLNGIKDGLNGQTPIHSTFLPLSPCGHWAHYRCLIWLATKNIAQRDKCTVCGTQLFHWEGIAALTLATRTGLTMEDDTSCSEAAAYEKDCAAITSLIHSTFFTHLALPSPYTDRSPDLVQCFYDALDALERMGLPRAKWLRYETQTGHLLWGALVAIKMRKYLAEEHEWVMGTEGWRKFEEGRGMVQARILGEVRGVEG
;
A
#
# COMPACT_ATOMS: atom_id res chain seq x y z
N MET A 1 6.47 8.50 54.14
CA MET A 1 7.47 7.81 53.29
C MET A 1 6.83 6.57 52.71
N SER A 2 6.94 6.41 51.39
CA SER A 2 6.68 5.16 50.64
C SER A 2 5.20 4.74 50.51
N GLY A 3 4.68 4.33 49.36
CA GLY A 3 5.25 4.17 48.03
C GLY A 3 4.09 3.95 47.05
N ILE A 4 4.15 4.62 45.89
CA ILE A 4 3.16 4.51 44.82
C ILE A 4 3.50 3.26 44.00
N ALA A 5 2.56 2.32 43.92
CA ALA A 5 2.65 1.17 43.04
C ALA A 5 2.50 1.64 41.58
N ALA A 6 3.57 1.50 40.79
CA ALA A 6 3.52 1.67 39.36
C ALA A 6 2.95 0.41 38.70
N ASN A 7 1.91 0.59 37.90
CA ASN A 7 1.35 -0.46 37.04
C ASN A 7 2.34 -0.84 35.93
N PRO A 8 2.38 -2.12 35.51
CA PRO A 8 3.21 -2.55 34.39
C PRO A 8 2.61 -2.08 33.07
N ILE A 9 3.45 -1.45 32.25
CA ILE A 9 3.18 -1.15 30.85
C ILE A 9 3.21 -2.48 30.08
N HIS A 10 2.02 -2.97 29.72
CA HIS A 10 1.87 -4.06 28.75
C HIS A 10 2.30 -3.53 27.38
N SER A 11 3.56 -3.82 27.00
CA SER A 11 4.01 -3.71 25.63
C SER A 11 3.31 -4.80 24.81
N GLN A 12 2.29 -4.41 24.04
CA GLN A 12 1.77 -5.29 22.99
C GLN A 12 2.83 -5.37 21.89
N SER A 13 3.54 -6.49 21.84
CA SER A 13 4.38 -6.82 20.68
C SER A 13 3.46 -7.01 19.49
N PHE A 14 3.47 -6.07 18.55
CA PHE A 14 2.97 -6.33 17.22
C PHE A 14 3.83 -7.45 16.64
N ALA A 15 3.23 -8.63 16.46
CA ALA A 15 3.87 -9.70 15.71
C ALA A 15 4.16 -9.15 14.31
N GLU A 16 5.45 -8.98 14.00
CA GLU A 16 5.98 -8.62 12.69
C GLU A 16 5.57 -9.69 11.67
N THR A 17 4.35 -9.61 11.16
CA THR A 17 4.06 -10.18 9.85
C THR A 17 4.47 -9.13 8.82
N ALA A 18 5.78 -8.91 8.72
CA ALA A 18 6.32 -8.17 7.60
C ALA A 18 5.91 -8.94 6.33
N LEU A 19 5.13 -8.30 5.46
CA LEU A 19 5.05 -8.71 4.06
C LEU A 19 6.49 -8.71 3.56
N THR A 20 7.10 -9.89 3.53
CA THR A 20 8.46 -10.08 3.04
C THR A 20 8.38 -9.98 1.53
N TYR A 21 8.67 -8.79 1.02
CA TYR A 21 8.87 -8.59 -0.40
C TYR A 21 10.18 -9.30 -0.78
N PRO A 22 10.19 -10.26 -1.71
CA PRO A 22 11.45 -10.71 -2.26
C PRO A 22 12.11 -9.51 -2.95
N ALA A 23 13.35 -9.20 -2.55
CA ALA A 23 14.19 -8.29 -3.31
C ALA A 23 14.26 -8.81 -4.75
N ALA A 24 13.76 -8.02 -5.70
CA ALA A 24 13.83 -8.36 -7.11
C ALA A 24 15.31 -8.35 -7.53
N SER A 25 15.93 -9.54 -7.55
CA SER A 25 17.25 -9.74 -8.11
C SER A 25 17.13 -10.24 -9.55
N ASN A 26 17.86 -9.55 -10.41
CA ASN A 26 18.43 -9.96 -11.70
C ASN A 26 17.53 -9.98 -12.95
N ASN A 27 17.76 -8.94 -13.75
CA ASN A 27 17.87 -8.93 -15.21
C ASN A 27 17.85 -10.32 -15.86
N THR A 28 16.77 -10.60 -16.60
CA THR A 28 16.82 -11.46 -17.77
C THR A 28 16.31 -10.68 -18.97
N HIS A 29 17.24 -10.41 -19.88
CA HIS A 29 17.01 -9.76 -21.17
C HIS A 29 16.18 -10.73 -22.03
N ILE A 30 14.92 -10.39 -22.31
CA ILE A 30 14.13 -11.09 -23.34
C ILE A 30 14.13 -10.20 -24.57
N SER A 31 15.03 -10.50 -25.50
CA SER A 31 14.98 -10.00 -26.86
C SER A 31 13.91 -10.78 -27.61
N LYS A 32 12.81 -10.13 -28.00
CA LYS A 32 11.88 -10.68 -29.00
C LYS A 32 12.02 -9.91 -30.31
N SER A 33 12.37 -10.67 -31.34
CA SER A 33 12.38 -10.28 -32.74
C SER A 33 10.96 -9.99 -33.25
N VAL A 34 10.83 -8.93 -34.02
CA VAL A 34 9.64 -8.61 -34.81
C VAL A 34 9.77 -9.34 -36.16
N PRO A 35 8.72 -10.01 -36.68
CA PRO A 35 8.73 -10.45 -38.06
C PRO A 35 8.25 -9.33 -38.98
N ASP A 36 9.06 -9.12 -40.02
CA ASP A 36 8.73 -8.49 -41.28
C ASP A 36 7.32 -8.83 -41.78
N ASN A 37 6.63 -7.83 -42.32
CA ASN A 37 5.90 -8.06 -43.55
C ASN A 37 5.91 -6.82 -44.44
N THR A 38 6.55 -7.02 -45.59
CA THR A 38 6.74 -6.14 -46.73
C THR A 38 5.43 -5.95 -47.50
N LEU A 39 5.26 -4.79 -48.13
CA LEU A 39 4.71 -4.72 -49.50
C LEU A 39 5.09 -3.37 -50.16
N ILE A 40 5.91 -3.49 -51.20
CA ILE A 40 6.35 -2.45 -52.13
C ILE A 40 5.27 -2.26 -53.21
N LYS A 41 5.03 -1.02 -53.64
CA LYS A 41 5.03 -0.69 -55.08
C LYS A 41 5.36 0.79 -55.34
N PRO A 42 6.27 1.10 -56.29
CA PRO A 42 6.55 2.46 -56.71
C PRO A 42 5.61 2.85 -57.86
N LEU A 43 5.23 4.11 -57.95
CA LEU A 43 4.78 4.69 -59.21
C LEU A 43 5.32 6.11 -59.33
N ALA A 44 6.09 6.32 -60.41
CA ALA A 44 6.46 7.62 -60.92
C ALA A 44 5.21 8.38 -61.36
N ASN A 45 5.09 9.63 -60.92
CA ASN A 45 4.76 10.78 -61.77
C ASN A 45 4.80 12.05 -60.92
N GLY A 46 5.61 13.01 -61.37
CA GLY A 46 5.75 14.30 -60.73
C GLY A 46 4.50 15.15 -60.91
N LEU A 47 3.95 15.59 -59.79
CA LEU A 47 3.16 16.80 -59.64
C LEU A 47 3.33 17.25 -58.19
N ALA A 48 3.92 18.43 -58.00
CA ALA A 48 3.98 19.07 -56.69
C ALA A 48 2.56 19.45 -56.29
N VAL A 49 1.95 18.62 -55.44
CA VAL A 49 0.72 18.95 -54.72
C VAL A 49 1.17 19.52 -53.39
N ASP A 50 0.86 20.79 -53.14
CA ASP A 50 0.96 21.39 -51.81
C ASP A 50 0.01 20.63 -50.88
N VAL A 51 0.54 19.60 -50.20
CA VAL A 51 -0.14 18.92 -49.11
C VAL A 51 -0.14 19.90 -47.94
N PRO A 52 -1.31 20.40 -47.48
CA PRO A 52 -1.36 21.17 -46.26
C PRO A 52 -0.86 20.25 -45.14
N VAL A 53 0.33 20.58 -44.62
CA VAL A 53 0.88 19.97 -43.41
C VAL A 53 -0.08 20.32 -42.29
N SER A 54 -1.05 19.44 -42.07
CA SER A 54 -1.91 19.46 -40.91
C SER A 54 -0.99 19.19 -39.74
N VAL A 55 -0.58 20.27 -39.07
CA VAL A 55 0.08 20.19 -37.77
C VAL A 55 -0.81 19.28 -36.92
N PRO A 56 -0.29 18.15 -36.41
CA PRO A 56 -1.09 17.27 -35.57
C PRO A 56 -1.63 18.12 -34.43
N SER A 57 -2.94 18.39 -34.47
CA SER A 57 -3.69 19.01 -33.39
C SER A 57 -3.25 18.27 -32.13
N ALA A 58 -2.67 19.00 -31.17
CA ALA A 58 -2.15 18.42 -29.94
C ALA A 58 -3.29 17.63 -29.29
N ALA A 59 -3.31 16.33 -29.54
CA ALA A 59 -4.29 15.43 -28.97
C ALA A 59 -4.15 15.62 -27.48
N ALA A 60 -5.18 16.17 -26.85
CA ALA A 60 -5.19 16.46 -25.43
C ALA A 60 -4.83 15.15 -24.72
N ILE A 61 -3.59 15.06 -24.20
CA ILE A 61 -3.14 13.89 -23.47
C ILE A 61 -4.05 13.84 -22.26
N ALA A 62 -4.91 12.81 -22.22
CA ALA A 62 -5.80 12.62 -21.09
C ALA A 62 -4.96 12.65 -19.79
N PRO A 63 -5.39 13.41 -18.77
CA PRO A 63 -4.64 13.48 -17.53
C PRO A 63 -4.47 12.07 -16.98
N ARG A 64 -3.22 11.70 -16.65
CA ARG A 64 -2.95 10.39 -16.06
C ARG A 64 -3.71 10.27 -14.73
N PRO A 65 -4.33 9.12 -14.44
CA PRO A 65 -5.01 8.91 -13.17
C PRO A 65 -4.00 9.03 -12.02
N ILE A 66 -4.45 9.64 -10.92
CA ILE A 66 -3.64 9.76 -9.70
C ILE A 66 -3.46 8.35 -9.10
N PRO A 67 -2.22 7.90 -8.83
CA PRO A 67 -1.98 6.57 -8.28
C PRO A 67 -2.40 6.46 -6.81
N SER A 68 -2.68 5.26 -6.31
CA SER A 68 -2.76 5.02 -4.87
C SER A 68 -1.40 5.27 -4.21
N LEU A 69 -1.40 5.60 -2.92
CA LEU A 69 -0.16 5.85 -2.16
C LEU A 69 0.86 4.69 -2.28
N LEU A 70 0.42 3.43 -2.19
CA LEU A 70 1.32 2.29 -2.37
C LEU A 70 1.86 2.18 -3.80
N ARG A 71 1.03 2.39 -4.83
CA ARG A 71 1.49 2.40 -6.22
C ARG A 71 2.53 3.50 -6.46
N TYR A 72 2.29 4.69 -5.92
CA TYR A 72 3.25 5.79 -6.04
C TYR A 72 4.60 5.42 -5.41
N VAL A 73 4.57 4.92 -4.17
CA VAL A 73 5.78 4.62 -3.39
C VAL A 73 6.54 3.40 -3.91
N ASP A 74 5.87 2.27 -4.07
CA ASP A 74 6.52 0.98 -4.34
C ASP A 74 6.75 0.73 -5.85
N ASN A 75 6.14 1.52 -6.73
CA ASN A 75 6.32 1.40 -8.17
C ASN A 75 6.86 2.68 -8.79
N GLU A 76 6.11 3.78 -8.77
CA GLU A 76 6.50 4.98 -9.54
C GLU A 76 7.84 5.57 -9.08
N LEU A 77 8.04 5.74 -7.77
CA LEU A 77 9.32 6.22 -7.25
C LEU A 77 10.45 5.22 -7.54
N MET A 78 10.15 3.92 -7.52
CA MET A 78 11.13 2.86 -7.74
C MET A 78 11.53 2.70 -9.22
N GLN A 79 10.70 3.12 -10.18
CA GLN A 79 11.06 3.15 -11.60
C GLN A 79 12.29 4.04 -11.89
N SER A 80 12.52 5.04 -11.04
CA SER A 80 13.66 5.94 -11.15
C SER A 80 14.83 5.58 -10.22
N ALA A 81 14.96 4.31 -9.82
CA ALA A 81 16.01 3.82 -8.90
C ALA A 81 17.43 4.29 -9.26
N SER A 82 17.75 4.38 -10.55
CA SER A 82 19.06 4.86 -11.03
C SER A 82 19.38 6.32 -10.67
N LYS A 83 18.35 7.13 -10.35
CA LYS A 83 18.45 8.53 -9.93
C LYS A 83 18.49 8.70 -8.41
N HIS A 84 18.15 7.67 -7.64
CA HIS A 84 18.10 7.77 -6.18
C HIS A 84 19.48 8.17 -5.63
N ASN A 85 19.50 9.05 -4.63
CA ASN A 85 20.71 9.60 -4.01
C ASN A 85 21.67 10.30 -5.00
N ARG A 86 21.17 10.74 -6.16
CA ARG A 86 21.95 11.43 -7.20
C ARG A 86 21.21 12.68 -7.70
N PRO A 87 20.93 13.66 -6.82
CA PRO A 87 20.35 14.91 -7.28
C PRO A 87 21.29 15.62 -8.25
N ALA A 88 20.73 16.32 -9.24
CA ALA A 88 21.51 17.06 -10.22
C ALA A 88 22.34 18.18 -9.56
N ASP A 89 21.81 18.79 -8.50
CA ASP A 89 22.52 19.72 -7.63
C ASP A 89 23.05 18.99 -6.40
N PRO A 90 24.38 18.97 -6.14
CA PRO A 90 24.97 18.41 -4.92
C PRO A 90 24.46 19.07 -3.63
N ARG A 91 23.91 20.28 -3.72
CA ARG A 91 23.31 21.04 -2.61
C ARG A 91 21.80 20.87 -2.51
N ALA A 92 21.22 19.88 -3.20
CA ALA A 92 19.79 19.63 -3.14
C ALA A 92 19.34 19.39 -1.70
N ILE A 93 18.27 20.08 -1.34
CA ILE A 93 17.61 19.99 -0.04
C ILE A 93 16.31 19.21 -0.16
N CYS A 94 15.97 18.46 0.88
CA CYS A 94 14.68 17.82 1.00
C CYS A 94 13.58 18.86 1.16
N THR A 95 12.52 18.78 0.35
CA THR A 95 11.43 19.76 0.39
C THR A 95 10.51 19.64 1.62
N ILE A 96 10.75 18.67 2.50
CA ILE A 96 9.92 18.38 3.68
C ILE A 96 10.66 18.69 5.00
N CYS A 97 11.94 18.32 5.09
CA CYS A 97 12.75 18.56 6.29
C CYS A 97 13.77 19.69 6.13
N TYR A 98 13.98 20.20 4.91
CA TYR A 98 14.91 21.28 4.57
C TYR A 98 16.39 20.97 4.87
N TYR A 99 16.73 19.72 5.19
CA TYR A 99 18.11 19.27 5.28
C TYR A 99 18.67 18.87 3.92
N LEU A 100 20.01 18.87 3.80
CA LEU A 100 20.71 18.37 2.62
C LEU A 100 20.41 16.88 2.41
N TRP A 101 20.45 16.45 1.16
CA TRP A 101 20.05 15.10 0.77
C TRP A 101 20.83 13.97 1.46
N ASP A 102 22.10 14.19 1.78
CA ASP A 102 23.01 13.24 2.42
C ASP A 102 23.03 13.33 3.95
N THR A 103 22.34 14.34 4.53
CA THR A 103 22.27 14.53 5.97
C THR A 103 21.48 13.38 6.60
N PRO A 104 22.06 12.65 7.58
CA PRO A 104 21.33 11.66 8.35
C PRO A 104 20.08 12.30 8.97
N LEU A 105 18.95 11.61 8.87
CA LEU A 105 17.75 12.02 9.58
C LEU A 105 17.95 11.65 11.06
N ASN A 106 18.44 12.62 11.82
CA ASN A 106 18.34 12.61 13.27
C ASN A 106 16.85 12.78 13.62
N GLY A 107 16.39 12.24 14.75
CA GLY A 107 14.98 12.29 15.17
C GLY A 107 14.43 13.69 15.49
N ILE A 108 14.59 14.68 14.60
CA ILE A 108 14.39 16.13 14.79
C ILE A 108 12.95 16.57 14.46
N LYS A 109 11.97 15.66 14.45
CA LYS A 109 10.56 16.05 14.54
C LYS A 109 9.89 15.13 15.55
N ASP A 110 8.92 15.66 16.29
CA ASP A 110 8.19 15.02 17.42
C ASP A 110 7.61 13.61 17.16
N GLY A 111 7.80 13.02 15.98
CA GLY A 111 7.45 11.64 15.62
C GLY A 111 8.62 10.67 15.39
N LEU A 112 9.88 11.06 15.63
CA LEU A 112 11.07 10.19 15.50
C LEU A 112 11.89 10.09 16.81
N ASN A 113 11.28 10.45 17.94
CA ASN A 113 11.92 10.59 19.25
C ASN A 113 12.74 9.34 19.65
N GLY A 114 14.07 9.51 19.71
CA GLY A 114 14.99 8.49 20.25
C GLY A 114 15.55 7.48 19.25
N GLN A 115 15.23 7.57 17.96
CA GLN A 115 15.88 6.72 16.95
C GLN A 115 17.31 7.18 16.68
N THR A 116 18.21 6.22 16.44
CA THR A 116 19.55 6.50 15.91
C THR A 116 19.45 7.27 14.59
N PRO A 117 20.44 8.10 14.23
CA PRO A 117 20.49 8.73 12.93
C PRO A 117 20.31 7.71 11.80
N ILE A 118 19.29 7.90 10.94
CA ILE A 118 19.01 7.00 9.82
C ILE A 118 19.21 7.74 8.51
N HIS A 119 20.01 7.18 7.60
CA HIS A 119 20.04 7.62 6.21
C HIS A 119 18.77 7.15 5.50
N SER A 120 18.04 8.09 4.91
CA SER A 120 16.89 7.79 4.07
C SER A 120 17.28 7.96 2.61
N THR A 121 16.83 7.05 1.74
CA THR A 121 16.95 7.22 0.29
C THR A 121 16.36 8.57 -0.12
N PHE A 122 17.10 9.34 -0.91
CA PHE A 122 16.69 10.61 -1.47
C PHE A 122 16.17 10.41 -2.89
N LEU A 123 14.92 10.82 -3.12
CA LEU A 123 14.12 10.41 -4.27
C LEU A 123 13.62 11.64 -5.04
N PRO A 124 13.63 11.63 -6.38
CA PRO A 124 12.89 12.61 -7.17
C PRO A 124 11.40 12.25 -7.15
N LEU A 125 10.55 13.20 -6.75
CA LEU A 125 9.10 13.09 -6.77
C LEU A 125 8.59 13.17 -8.21
N SER A 126 7.69 12.27 -8.57
CA SER A 126 7.00 12.28 -9.86
C SER A 126 5.62 12.94 -9.71
N PRO A 127 5.14 13.73 -10.69
CA PRO A 127 5.81 14.13 -11.93
C PRO A 127 6.66 15.40 -11.79
N CYS A 128 6.64 16.07 -10.63
CA CYS A 128 7.16 17.44 -10.50
C CYS A 128 8.70 17.57 -10.42
N GLY A 129 9.44 16.50 -10.20
CA GLY A 129 10.91 16.49 -10.16
C GLY A 129 11.55 17.07 -8.89
N HIS A 130 10.77 17.58 -7.95
CA HIS A 130 11.25 18.00 -6.63
C HIS A 130 11.79 16.81 -5.83
N TRP A 131 12.71 17.03 -4.90
CA TRP A 131 13.36 15.92 -4.19
C TRP A 131 12.97 15.84 -2.72
N ALA A 132 12.78 14.63 -2.23
CA ALA A 132 12.51 14.38 -0.82
C ALA A 132 13.19 13.11 -0.32
N HIS A 133 13.51 13.07 0.97
CA HIS A 133 13.84 11.82 1.64
C HIS A 133 12.60 10.92 1.68
N TYR A 134 12.76 9.66 1.30
CA TYR A 134 11.74 8.61 1.40
C TYR A 134 10.99 8.64 2.73
N ARG A 135 11.72 8.58 3.86
CA ARG A 135 11.13 8.61 5.20
C ARG A 135 10.36 9.91 5.49
N CYS A 136 10.80 11.05 4.94
CA CYS A 136 10.08 12.31 5.08
C CYS A 136 8.77 12.32 4.28
N LEU A 137 8.75 11.71 3.10
CA LEU A 137 7.53 11.54 2.31
C LEU A 137 6.53 10.65 3.05
N ILE A 138 6.98 9.51 3.60
CA ILE A 138 6.10 8.63 4.39
C ILE A 138 5.59 9.34 5.64
N TRP A 139 6.48 10.03 6.37
CA TRP A 139 6.09 10.85 7.53
C TRP A 139 5.04 11.89 7.16
N LEU A 140 5.19 12.58 6.03
CA LEU A 140 4.19 13.55 5.56
C LEU A 140 2.85 12.86 5.30
N ALA A 141 2.85 11.68 4.69
CA ALA A 141 1.65 10.89 4.46
C ALA A 141 0.98 10.40 5.75
N THR A 142 1.69 10.33 6.89
CA THR A 142 1.07 9.97 8.19
C THR A 142 0.43 11.14 8.93
N LYS A 143 0.61 12.38 8.43
CA LYS A 143 0.08 13.59 9.06
C LYS A 143 -1.38 13.83 8.78
N ASN A 144 -2.07 14.46 9.73
CA ASN A 144 -3.44 14.92 9.52
C ASN A 144 -3.49 16.35 8.94
N ILE A 145 -2.95 16.53 7.74
CA ILE A 145 -2.96 17.81 7.02
C ILE A 145 -3.45 17.65 5.59
N ALA A 146 -4.02 18.72 5.03
CA ALA A 146 -4.60 18.72 3.68
C ALA A 146 -3.58 18.62 2.54
N GLN A 147 -2.29 18.73 2.84
CA GLN A 147 -1.19 18.70 1.88
C GLN A 147 -0.39 17.39 1.92
N ARG A 148 -0.85 16.39 2.69
CA ARG A 148 -0.12 15.13 2.94
C ARG A 148 0.13 14.27 1.70
N ASP A 149 -0.59 14.57 0.64
CA ASP A 149 -0.63 13.87 -0.65
C ASP A 149 -0.14 14.75 -1.81
N LYS A 150 0.44 15.91 -1.49
CA LYS A 150 0.91 16.91 -2.45
C LYS A 150 2.39 17.21 -2.26
N CYS A 151 3.03 17.66 -3.33
CA CYS A 151 4.37 18.24 -3.26
C CYS A 151 4.32 19.55 -2.44
N THR A 152 5.17 19.66 -1.42
CA THR A 152 5.25 20.84 -0.54
C THR A 152 5.75 22.11 -1.22
N VAL A 153 6.37 22.00 -2.40
CA VAL A 153 6.90 23.16 -3.15
C VAL A 153 5.89 23.70 -4.16
N CYS A 154 5.33 22.83 -4.99
CA CYS A 154 4.49 23.23 -6.13
C CYS A 154 3.01 22.83 -6.00
N GLY A 155 2.62 22.15 -4.91
CA GLY A 155 1.24 21.72 -4.67
C GLY A 155 0.73 20.62 -5.60
N THR A 156 1.58 20.07 -6.48
CA THR A 156 1.21 18.96 -7.38
C THR A 156 0.74 17.75 -6.57
N GLN A 157 -0.45 17.24 -6.89
CA GLN A 157 -0.98 16.00 -6.33
C GLN A 157 -0.09 14.82 -6.72
N LEU A 158 0.41 14.08 -5.74
CA LEU A 158 1.35 12.97 -5.97
C LEU A 158 0.63 11.61 -6.00
N PHE A 159 -0.34 11.43 -5.11
CA PHE A 159 -1.08 10.17 -4.95
C PHE A 159 -2.45 10.42 -4.32
N HIS A 160 -3.33 9.42 -4.35
CA HIS A 160 -4.56 9.39 -3.57
C HIS A 160 -4.24 8.86 -2.17
N TRP A 161 -4.57 9.65 -1.15
CA TRP A 161 -4.28 9.25 0.22
C TRP A 161 -5.32 8.27 0.76
N GLU A 162 -4.85 7.20 1.38
CA GLU A 162 -5.68 6.23 2.09
C GLU A 162 -5.05 5.92 3.44
N GLY A 163 -5.90 5.82 4.47
CA GLY A 163 -5.45 5.55 5.83
C GLY A 163 -4.72 4.22 5.92
N ILE A 164 -5.30 3.17 5.34
CA ILE A 164 -4.73 1.81 5.41
C ILE A 164 -3.39 1.69 4.66
N ALA A 165 -3.22 2.42 3.57
CA ALA A 165 -1.94 2.49 2.84
C ALA A 165 -0.89 3.27 3.65
N ALA A 166 -1.27 4.41 4.24
CA ALA A 166 -0.39 5.20 5.09
C ALA A 166 0.04 4.41 6.34
N LEU A 167 -0.89 3.70 6.99
CA LEU A 167 -0.62 2.81 8.11
C LEU A 167 0.37 1.70 7.71
N THR A 168 0.15 1.06 6.56
CA THR A 168 1.05 0.02 6.02
C THR A 168 2.48 0.54 5.86
N LEU A 169 2.64 1.74 5.29
CA LEU A 169 3.95 2.36 5.09
C LEU A 169 4.58 2.85 6.40
N ALA A 170 3.78 3.38 7.32
CA ALA A 170 4.21 3.78 8.64
C ALA A 170 4.79 2.58 9.41
N THR A 171 4.07 1.46 9.43
CA THR A 171 4.55 0.20 10.02
C THR A 171 5.86 -0.28 9.35
N ARG A 172 5.93 -0.30 8.01
CA ARG A 172 7.15 -0.69 7.27
C ARG A 172 8.37 0.18 7.57
N THR A 173 8.15 1.42 7.97
CA THR A 173 9.23 2.39 8.22
C THR A 173 9.48 2.66 9.70
N GLY A 174 8.72 2.03 10.60
CA GLY A 174 8.78 2.32 12.03
C GLY A 174 8.43 3.77 12.37
N LEU A 175 7.55 4.39 11.57
CA LEU A 175 7.00 5.72 11.83
C LEU A 175 5.67 5.60 12.56
N THR A 176 5.36 6.58 13.40
CA THR A 176 4.06 6.68 14.07
C THR A 176 3.06 7.43 13.21
N MET A 177 1.81 6.98 13.24
CA MET A 177 0.67 7.73 12.70
C MET A 177 0.33 8.87 13.67
N GLU A 178 0.00 10.05 13.13
CA GLU A 178 -0.45 11.16 13.96
C GLU A 178 -1.89 10.92 14.43
N ASP A 179 -2.11 10.98 15.74
CA ASP A 179 -3.44 10.94 16.34
C ASP A 179 -4.10 12.32 16.28
N ASP A 180 -5.41 12.35 16.00
CA ASP A 180 -6.21 13.55 16.20
C ASP A 180 -6.43 13.78 17.69
N THR A 181 -6.13 14.98 18.19
CA THR A 181 -6.22 15.33 19.61
C THR A 181 -7.63 15.22 20.20
N SER A 182 -8.66 15.12 19.36
CA SER A 182 -10.07 15.07 19.74
C SER A 182 -10.63 13.64 19.90
N CYS A 183 -10.00 12.63 19.29
CA CYS A 183 -10.39 11.23 19.42
C CYS A 183 -9.18 10.34 19.10
N SER A 184 -8.81 9.43 20.00
CA SER A 184 -7.71 8.51 19.75
C SER A 184 -8.08 7.57 18.60
N GLU A 185 -7.47 7.78 17.44
CA GLU A 185 -7.65 6.92 16.26
C GLU A 185 -7.13 5.52 16.55
N ALA A 186 -6.11 5.40 17.42
CA ALA A 186 -5.69 4.12 17.99
C ALA A 186 -6.85 3.38 18.69
N ALA A 187 -7.64 4.06 19.52
CA ALA A 187 -8.79 3.44 20.18
C ALA A 187 -9.91 3.06 19.19
N ALA A 188 -10.12 3.84 18.13
CA ALA A 188 -11.05 3.48 17.06
C ALA A 188 -10.57 2.24 16.29
N TYR A 189 -9.28 2.19 15.96
CA TYR A 189 -8.62 1.06 15.31
C TYR A 189 -8.73 -0.21 16.15
N GLU A 190 -8.51 -0.13 17.46
CA GLU A 190 -8.66 -1.26 18.39
C GLU A 190 -10.10 -1.77 18.43
N LYS A 191 -11.08 -0.87 18.46
CA LYS A 191 -12.51 -1.22 18.41
C LYS A 191 -12.89 -1.90 17.09
N ASP A 192 -12.36 -1.43 15.97
CA ASP A 192 -12.59 -2.05 14.67
C ASP A 192 -11.93 -3.43 14.59
N CYS A 193 -10.71 -3.58 15.12
CA CYS A 193 -10.05 -4.88 15.24
C CYS A 193 -10.85 -5.87 16.11
N ALA A 194 -11.40 -5.41 17.23
CA ALA A 194 -12.24 -6.24 18.09
C ALA A 194 -13.54 -6.67 17.38
N ALA A 195 -14.14 -5.76 16.59
CA ALA A 195 -15.32 -6.08 15.78
C ALA A 195 -15.01 -7.14 14.72
N ILE A 196 -13.86 -7.03 14.02
CA ILE A 196 -13.39 -8.05 13.06
C ILE A 196 -13.30 -9.42 13.73
N THR A 197 -12.60 -9.53 14.87
CA THR A 197 -12.45 -10.80 15.58
C THR A 197 -13.79 -11.38 16.02
N SER A 198 -14.68 -10.54 16.56
CA SER A 198 -16.02 -10.96 17.02
C SER A 198 -16.88 -11.51 15.86
N LEU A 199 -16.86 -10.85 14.70
CA LEU A 199 -17.59 -11.30 13.52
C LEU A 199 -17.00 -12.57 12.91
N ILE A 200 -15.68 -12.69 12.87
CA ILE A 200 -15.03 -13.94 12.42
C ILE A 200 -15.48 -15.08 13.32
N HIS A 201 -15.46 -14.91 14.64
CA HIS A 201 -15.89 -15.93 15.59
C HIS A 201 -17.36 -16.34 15.35
N SER A 202 -18.29 -15.39 15.29
CA SER A 202 -19.72 -15.70 15.11
C SER A 202 -20.01 -16.34 13.74
N THR A 203 -19.35 -15.86 12.68
CA THR A 203 -19.51 -16.38 11.32
C THR A 203 -18.91 -17.78 11.20
N PHE A 204 -17.75 -18.03 11.81
CA PHE A 204 -17.13 -19.35 11.83
C PHE A 204 -18.06 -20.41 12.46
N PHE A 205 -18.65 -20.14 13.63
CA PHE A 205 -19.58 -21.08 14.26
C PHE A 205 -20.88 -21.26 13.47
N THR A 206 -21.32 -20.23 12.76
CA THR A 206 -22.45 -20.35 11.82
C THR A 206 -22.12 -21.34 10.71
N HIS A 207 -20.94 -21.20 10.10
CA HIS A 207 -20.46 -22.10 9.03
C HIS A 207 -20.13 -23.50 9.52
N LEU A 208 -19.68 -23.65 10.77
CA LEU A 208 -19.43 -24.96 11.38
C LEU A 208 -20.71 -25.76 11.59
N ALA A 209 -21.85 -25.09 11.80
CA ALA A 209 -23.15 -25.74 11.96
C ALA A 209 -23.79 -26.15 10.62
N LEU A 210 -23.29 -25.63 9.49
CA LEU A 210 -23.79 -25.98 8.15
C LEU A 210 -23.19 -27.31 7.67
N PRO A 211 -23.89 -28.03 6.77
CA PRO A 211 -23.31 -29.18 6.09
C PRO A 211 -22.01 -28.78 5.35
N SER A 212 -20.92 -29.47 5.66
CA SER A 212 -19.63 -29.22 5.02
C SER A 212 -19.68 -29.55 3.52
N PRO A 213 -19.14 -28.68 2.64
CA PRO A 213 -19.00 -28.99 1.22
C PRO A 213 -17.77 -29.87 0.92
N TYR A 214 -16.92 -30.17 1.92
CA TYR A 214 -15.64 -30.85 1.74
C TYR A 214 -15.66 -32.29 2.27
N THR A 215 -14.76 -33.11 1.73
CA THR A 215 -14.69 -34.54 2.08
C THR A 215 -14.20 -34.80 3.50
N ASP A 216 -13.36 -33.92 4.03
CA ASP A 216 -12.82 -33.97 5.39
C ASP A 216 -13.75 -33.34 6.44
N ARG A 217 -14.95 -32.91 6.02
CA ARG A 217 -15.97 -32.26 6.87
C ARG A 217 -15.56 -30.91 7.45
N SER A 218 -14.52 -30.26 6.93
CA SER A 218 -14.14 -28.90 7.33
C SER A 218 -15.18 -27.84 6.90
N PRO A 219 -15.33 -26.72 7.62
CA PRO A 219 -16.26 -25.66 7.23
C PRO A 219 -15.81 -24.92 5.96
N ASP A 220 -16.74 -24.25 5.28
CA ASP A 220 -16.40 -23.37 4.15
C ASP A 220 -15.79 -22.05 4.64
N LEU A 221 -14.49 -22.06 4.86
CA LEU A 221 -13.75 -20.90 5.34
C LEU A 221 -13.69 -19.76 4.32
N VAL A 222 -13.84 -20.04 3.02
CA VAL A 222 -13.88 -19.00 1.99
C VAL A 222 -15.19 -18.23 2.09
N GLN A 223 -16.32 -18.94 2.18
CA GLN A 223 -17.62 -18.28 2.38
C GLN A 223 -17.69 -17.59 3.74
N CYS A 224 -17.15 -18.21 4.80
CA CYS A 224 -17.03 -17.58 6.11
C CYS A 224 -16.27 -16.25 6.06
N PHE A 225 -15.21 -16.14 5.26
CA PHE A 225 -14.47 -14.89 5.07
C PHE A 225 -15.32 -13.82 4.38
N TYR A 226 -16.01 -14.17 3.29
CA TYR A 226 -16.87 -13.22 2.57
C TYR A 226 -18.07 -12.76 3.41
N ASP A 227 -18.72 -13.67 4.14
CA ASP A 227 -19.83 -13.32 5.03
C ASP A 227 -19.38 -12.38 6.16
N ALA A 228 -18.16 -12.56 6.69
CA ALA A 228 -17.58 -11.66 7.67
C ALA A 228 -17.31 -10.26 7.07
N LEU A 229 -16.82 -10.18 5.83
CA LEU A 229 -16.64 -8.91 5.12
C LEU A 229 -17.98 -8.20 4.88
N ASP A 230 -18.99 -8.91 4.40
CA ASP A 230 -20.32 -8.36 4.14
C ASP A 230 -20.98 -7.87 5.45
N ALA A 231 -20.74 -8.57 6.57
CA ALA A 231 -21.18 -8.12 7.88
C ALA A 231 -20.46 -6.82 8.32
N LEU A 232 -19.14 -6.74 8.14
CA LEU A 232 -18.35 -5.54 8.42
C LEU A 232 -18.85 -4.34 7.60
N GLU A 233 -19.12 -4.53 6.30
CA GLU A 233 -19.62 -3.49 5.41
C GLU A 233 -21.01 -3.00 5.83
N ARG A 234 -21.94 -3.91 6.14
CA ARG A 234 -23.27 -3.55 6.67
C ARG A 234 -23.21 -2.79 7.99
N MET A 235 -22.14 -2.99 8.77
CA MET A 235 -21.88 -2.23 10.00
C MET A 235 -21.21 -0.86 9.76
N GLY A 236 -20.90 -0.52 8.51
CA GLY A 236 -20.21 0.72 8.14
C GLY A 236 -18.75 0.75 8.62
N LEU A 237 -18.07 -0.41 8.64
CA LEU A 237 -16.66 -0.52 9.01
C LEU A 237 -15.75 -0.48 7.76
N PRO A 238 -14.50 0.02 7.90
CA PRO A 238 -13.89 0.56 9.12
C PRO A 238 -14.33 1.99 9.46
N ARG A 239 -14.41 2.29 10.76
CA ARG A 239 -14.65 3.65 11.27
C ARG A 239 -13.34 4.41 11.44
N ALA A 240 -12.30 3.71 11.89
CA ALA A 240 -10.98 4.29 12.15
C ALA A 240 -10.41 4.90 10.88
N LYS A 241 -9.96 6.14 10.97
CA LYS A 241 -9.38 6.88 9.85
C LYS A 241 -8.15 6.18 9.29
N TRP A 242 -7.36 5.52 10.15
CA TRP A 242 -6.19 4.75 9.77
C TRP A 242 -6.51 3.49 8.96
N LEU A 243 -7.77 3.07 8.91
CA LEU A 243 -8.24 1.94 8.12
C LEU A 243 -9.09 2.36 6.93
N ARG A 244 -9.47 3.64 6.83
CA ARG A 244 -10.25 4.15 5.70
C ARG A 244 -9.52 3.93 4.38
N TYR A 245 -10.33 3.62 3.38
CA TYR A 245 -9.94 3.41 2.00
C TYR A 245 -10.97 4.02 1.06
N GLU A 246 -10.54 4.34 -0.14
CA GLU A 246 -11.39 4.89 -1.21
C GLU A 246 -11.03 4.30 -2.58
N THR A 247 -9.90 3.61 -2.69
CA THR A 247 -9.42 2.98 -3.93
C THR A 247 -9.58 1.47 -3.87
N GLN A 248 -9.46 0.84 -5.05
CA GLN A 248 -9.38 -0.61 -5.17
C GLN A 248 -8.21 -1.21 -4.36
N THR A 249 -7.06 -0.53 -4.31
CA THR A 249 -5.90 -0.97 -3.52
C THR A 249 -6.28 -1.00 -2.03
N GLY A 250 -6.90 0.06 -1.52
CA GLY A 250 -7.33 0.13 -0.13
C GLY A 250 -8.38 -0.91 0.24
N HIS A 251 -9.35 -1.17 -0.63
CA HIS A 251 -10.33 -2.26 -0.45
C HIS A 251 -9.64 -3.64 -0.35
N LEU A 252 -8.66 -3.91 -1.21
CA LEU A 252 -7.89 -5.16 -1.14
C LEU A 252 -7.05 -5.26 0.13
N LEU A 253 -6.44 -4.16 0.60
CA LEU A 253 -5.70 -4.12 1.86
C LEU A 253 -6.62 -4.39 3.06
N TRP A 254 -7.85 -3.88 3.03
CA TRP A 254 -8.85 -4.15 4.06
C TRP A 254 -9.21 -5.64 4.11
N GLY A 255 -9.51 -6.24 2.96
CA GLY A 255 -9.74 -7.69 2.85
C GLY A 255 -8.54 -8.50 3.34
N ALA A 256 -7.31 -8.08 3.01
CA ALA A 256 -6.10 -8.73 3.49
C ALA A 256 -5.94 -8.65 5.02
N LEU A 257 -6.27 -7.51 5.65
CA LEU A 257 -6.27 -7.37 7.10
C LEU A 257 -7.25 -8.35 7.76
N VAL A 258 -8.49 -8.42 7.25
CA VAL A 258 -9.51 -9.35 7.76
C VAL A 258 -9.05 -10.80 7.59
N ALA A 259 -8.47 -11.15 6.44
CA ALA A 259 -7.93 -12.49 6.20
C ALA A 259 -6.77 -12.83 7.16
N ILE A 260 -5.88 -11.87 7.47
CA ILE A 260 -4.80 -12.06 8.46
C ILE A 260 -5.39 -12.32 9.85
N LYS A 261 -6.40 -11.54 10.26
CA LYS A 261 -7.09 -11.73 11.55
C LYS A 261 -7.79 -13.07 11.63
N MET A 262 -8.49 -13.48 10.56
CA MET A 262 -9.17 -14.77 10.50
C MET A 262 -8.20 -15.94 10.55
N ARG A 263 -7.11 -15.86 9.79
CA ARG A 263 -6.05 -16.87 9.85
C ARG A 263 -5.48 -17.02 11.26
N LYS A 264 -5.20 -15.90 11.93
CA LYS A 264 -4.69 -15.89 13.30
C LYS A 264 -5.68 -16.56 14.26
N TYR A 265 -6.95 -16.14 14.21
CA TYR A 265 -8.03 -16.73 15.01
C TYR A 265 -8.12 -18.25 14.83
N LEU A 266 -8.14 -18.72 13.58
CA LEU A 266 -8.23 -20.15 13.27
C LEU A 266 -6.99 -20.93 13.73
N ALA A 267 -5.79 -20.38 13.55
CA ALA A 267 -4.56 -21.05 13.98
C ALA A 267 -4.41 -21.12 15.50
N GLU A 268 -4.87 -20.08 16.23
CA GLU A 268 -4.73 -20.01 17.69
C GLU A 268 -5.87 -20.74 18.42
N GLU A 269 -7.09 -20.73 17.91
CA GLU A 269 -8.27 -21.26 18.60
C GLU A 269 -8.82 -22.57 17.99
N HIS A 270 -8.53 -22.84 16.72
CA HIS A 270 -9.14 -23.94 15.95
C HIS A 270 -8.12 -24.69 15.10
N GLU A 271 -6.97 -25.04 15.71
CA GLU A 271 -5.83 -25.68 15.03
C GLU A 271 -6.22 -26.91 14.21
N TRP A 272 -7.25 -27.66 14.62
CA TRP A 272 -7.75 -28.85 13.89
C TRP A 272 -8.19 -28.55 12.45
N VAL A 273 -8.54 -27.29 12.15
CA VAL A 273 -8.90 -26.84 10.79
C VAL A 273 -7.64 -26.72 9.91
N MET A 274 -6.46 -26.54 10.49
CA MET A 274 -5.22 -26.38 9.71
C MET A 274 -4.91 -27.66 8.93
N GLY A 275 -4.61 -27.50 7.65
CA GLY A 275 -4.33 -28.62 6.73
C GLY A 275 -5.56 -29.27 6.11
N THR A 276 -6.78 -28.88 6.52
CA THR A 276 -8.02 -29.28 5.85
C THR A 276 -8.15 -28.68 4.46
N GLU A 277 -9.09 -29.21 3.68
CA GLU A 277 -9.49 -28.68 2.37
C GLU A 277 -10.01 -27.24 2.50
N GLY A 278 -10.88 -26.94 3.46
CA GLY A 278 -11.37 -25.59 3.72
C GLY A 278 -10.24 -24.61 4.05
N TRP A 279 -9.26 -25.02 4.89
CA TRP A 279 -8.07 -24.22 5.19
C TRP A 279 -7.22 -23.92 3.97
N ARG A 280 -6.93 -24.95 3.16
CA ARG A 280 -6.13 -24.80 1.95
C ARG A 280 -6.81 -23.87 0.94
N LYS A 281 -8.13 -23.98 0.76
CA LYS A 281 -8.91 -23.07 -0.10
C LYS A 281 -8.88 -21.62 0.39
N PHE A 282 -9.00 -21.42 1.70
CA PHE A 282 -8.86 -20.10 2.30
C PHE A 282 -7.46 -19.51 2.08
N GLU A 283 -6.40 -20.30 2.29
CA GLU A 283 -5.01 -19.89 2.07
C GLU A 283 -4.72 -19.56 0.58
N GLU A 284 -5.25 -20.37 -0.35
CA GLU A 284 -5.23 -20.07 -1.79
C GLU A 284 -5.89 -18.71 -2.09
N GLY A 285 -7.10 -18.49 -1.57
CA GLY A 285 -7.84 -17.23 -1.73
C GLY A 285 -7.07 -16.02 -1.19
N ARG A 286 -6.46 -16.15 -0.01
CA ARG A 286 -5.59 -15.11 0.57
C ARG A 286 -4.38 -14.82 -0.32
N GLY A 287 -3.77 -15.86 -0.90
CA GLY A 287 -2.69 -15.72 -1.88
C GLY A 287 -3.13 -14.94 -3.13
N MET A 288 -4.36 -15.14 -3.61
CA MET A 288 -4.91 -14.37 -4.72
C MET A 288 -5.13 -12.89 -4.37
N VAL A 289 -5.61 -12.57 -3.16
CA VAL A 289 -5.75 -11.18 -2.70
C VAL A 289 -4.39 -10.49 -2.70
N GLN A 290 -3.35 -11.15 -2.18
CA GLN A 290 -1.98 -10.63 -2.23
C GLN A 290 -1.49 -10.41 -3.67
N ALA A 291 -1.75 -11.36 -4.57
CA ALA A 291 -1.38 -11.22 -5.98
C ALA A 291 -2.10 -10.02 -6.65
N ARG A 292 -3.38 -9.80 -6.33
CA ARG A 292 -4.14 -8.64 -6.82
C ARG A 292 -3.59 -7.32 -6.30
N ILE A 293 -3.25 -7.23 -5.00
CA ILE A 293 -2.58 -6.04 -4.43
C ILE A 293 -1.28 -5.74 -5.20
N LEU A 294 -0.47 -6.77 -5.48
CA LEU A 294 0.77 -6.59 -6.25
C LEU A 294 0.50 -6.16 -7.69
N GLY A 295 -0.56 -6.65 -8.34
CA GLY A 295 -0.99 -6.22 -9.68
C GLY A 295 -1.34 -4.74 -9.71
N GLU A 296 -2.20 -4.30 -8.78
CA GLU A 296 -2.62 -2.90 -8.60
C GLU A 296 -1.42 -1.97 -8.34
N VAL A 297 -0.53 -2.36 -7.41
CA VAL A 297 0.67 -1.58 -7.08
C VAL A 297 1.61 -1.48 -8.28
N ARG A 298 1.74 -2.53 -9.08
CA ARG A 298 2.54 -2.52 -10.32
C ARG A 298 1.88 -1.75 -11.46
N GLY A 299 0.61 -1.38 -11.34
CA GLY A 299 -0.15 -0.74 -12.41
C GLY A 299 -0.31 -1.64 -13.63
N VAL A 300 -0.27 -2.97 -13.43
CA VAL A 300 -0.64 -3.94 -14.47
C VAL A 300 -2.15 -4.05 -14.38
N GLU A 301 -2.86 -3.41 -15.31
CA GLU A 301 -4.30 -3.58 -15.46
C GLU A 301 -4.58 -5.07 -15.65
N GLY A 302 -5.33 -5.66 -14.70
CA GLY A 302 -5.74 -7.06 -14.71
C GLY A 302 -7.03 -7.27 -15.48
#